data_AF-A0A4Q1AJ67-F1
#
_entry.id   AF-A0A4Q1AJ67-F1
#
_cell.length_a   1.000
_cell.length_b   1.000
_cell.length_c   1.000
_cell.angle_alpha   90.00
_cell.angle_beta   90.00
_cell.angle_gamma   90.00
#
_symmetry.space_group_name_H-M   'P 1'
#
loop_
_entity.id
_entity.type
_entity.pdbx_description
1 polymer ?
#
loop_
_entity_poly.entity_id
_entity_poly.type
_entity_poly.pdbx_seq_one_letter_code
_entity_poly.pdbx_strand_id
1 'polypeptide(L)'
;MQYFGTFETKYEEVFLTESYLYISHDDEDIITPKQLREKIKNNKLKKKNIIGTIFIYNPVVTPLGFDSNKFLLDQEFEDFGELVELKIETYVTIFKNAMKQDEYRGKVVQIRNLFNLNEKNIDASSLLMKFNSDLEKYYSSQNTEFDRDIMYLDAQNLIPSGKFVFFAWGEKISSKEFVYIDDYARMIFNNCEKLGKKIAFVYKEEKSLEFAKDLIQFATPMQNIKYKQEITKAIFKSFEEFPPKIASF
;
A
#
# COMPACT_ATOMS: atom_id res chain seq x y z
N MET A 1 -13.43 -1.02 -12.36
CA MET A 1 -12.52 -0.82 -11.19
C MET A 1 -12.06 0.60 -11.22
N GLN A 2 -12.07 1.24 -10.07
CA GLN A 2 -11.63 2.62 -9.88
C GLN A 2 -10.69 2.70 -8.69
N TYR A 3 -9.75 3.63 -8.74
CA TYR A 3 -8.76 3.84 -7.70
C TYR A 3 -8.94 5.23 -7.13
N PHE A 4 -8.96 5.36 -5.81
CA PHE A 4 -9.23 6.61 -5.12
C PHE A 4 -8.19 6.85 -4.05
N GLY A 5 -7.97 8.10 -3.68
CA GLY A 5 -7.16 8.43 -2.53
C GLY A 5 -7.21 9.90 -2.15
N THR A 6 -6.59 10.19 -1.03
CA THR A 6 -6.49 11.53 -0.46
C THR A 6 -5.04 11.95 -0.47
N PHE A 7 -4.77 13.09 -1.10
CA PHE A 7 -3.46 13.72 -1.06
C PHE A 7 -3.39 14.73 0.06
N GLU A 8 -2.29 14.71 0.81
CA GLU A 8 -1.90 15.76 1.75
C GLU A 8 -0.64 16.43 1.20
N THR A 9 -0.43 17.70 1.55
CA THR A 9 0.83 18.38 1.24
C THR A 9 1.39 19.06 2.47
N LYS A 10 2.70 18.97 2.63
CA LYS A 10 3.44 19.65 3.69
C LYS A 10 4.89 19.78 3.27
N TYR A 11 5.53 20.91 3.61
CA TYR A 11 6.94 21.17 3.31
C TYR A 11 7.33 20.94 1.83
N GLU A 12 6.47 21.35 0.89
CA GLU A 12 6.66 21.16 -0.57
C GLU A 12 6.70 19.69 -1.01
N GLU A 13 6.23 18.78 -0.15
CA GLU A 13 6.09 17.36 -0.46
C GLU A 13 4.61 16.99 -0.57
N VAL A 14 4.35 15.89 -1.28
CA VAL A 14 3.00 15.36 -1.53
C VAL A 14 2.92 13.94 -1.00
N PHE A 15 1.89 13.66 -0.23
CA PHE A 15 1.69 12.37 0.43
C PHE A 15 0.33 11.78 0.04
N LEU A 16 0.27 10.49 -0.24
CA LEU A 16 -0.99 9.76 -0.38
C LEU A 16 -1.31 9.05 0.93
N THR A 17 -2.11 9.68 1.78
CA THR A 17 -2.36 9.23 3.16
C THR A 17 -3.48 8.19 3.27
N GLU A 18 -4.43 8.24 2.34
CA GLU A 18 -5.47 7.21 2.19
C GLU A 18 -5.60 6.79 0.74
N SER A 19 -5.78 5.50 0.49
CA SER A 19 -6.10 5.01 -0.85
C SER A 19 -6.90 3.72 -0.86
N TYR A 20 -7.73 3.57 -1.88
CA TYR A 20 -8.78 2.55 -1.96
C TYR A 20 -9.02 2.12 -3.39
N LEU A 21 -9.06 0.80 -3.60
CA LEU A 21 -9.42 0.19 -4.87
C LEU A 21 -10.87 -0.29 -4.81
N TYR A 22 -11.74 0.29 -5.64
CA TYR A 22 -13.11 -0.20 -5.80
C TYR A 22 -13.18 -1.23 -6.91
N ILE A 23 -13.61 -2.44 -6.57
CA ILE A 23 -13.78 -3.53 -7.52
C ILE A 23 -15.21 -3.48 -8.08
N SER A 24 -15.39 -2.86 -9.24
CA SER A 24 -16.70 -2.79 -9.91
C SER A 24 -17.30 -4.16 -10.19
N HIS A 25 -18.62 -4.26 -10.18
CA HIS A 25 -19.40 -5.42 -10.66
C HIS A 25 -19.20 -5.66 -12.15
N ASP A 26 -19.27 -4.59 -12.93
CA ASP A 26 -19.11 -4.55 -14.38
C ASP A 26 -18.56 -3.17 -14.80
N ASP A 27 -18.55 -2.87 -16.10
CA ASP A 27 -18.06 -1.60 -16.63
C ASP A 27 -19.04 -0.43 -16.43
N GLU A 28 -20.31 -0.69 -16.09
CA GLU A 28 -21.32 0.33 -15.79
C GLU A 28 -21.33 0.71 -14.30
N ASP A 29 -20.83 -0.16 -13.41
CA ASP A 29 -20.66 0.10 -11.98
C ASP A 29 -19.48 1.05 -11.69
N ILE A 30 -19.74 2.33 -11.95
CA ILE A 30 -18.87 3.47 -11.69
C ILE A 30 -19.41 4.24 -10.47
N ILE A 31 -18.55 4.46 -9.48
CA ILE A 31 -18.85 5.26 -8.29
C ILE A 31 -18.03 6.55 -8.27
N THR A 32 -18.60 7.58 -7.67
CA THR A 32 -17.92 8.85 -7.39
C THR A 32 -17.10 8.77 -6.10
N PRO A 33 -16.12 9.67 -5.89
CA PRO A 33 -15.40 9.76 -4.61
C PRO A 33 -16.35 9.95 -3.42
N LYS A 34 -17.42 10.73 -3.58
CA LYS A 34 -18.46 10.91 -2.55
C LYS A 34 -19.16 9.60 -2.19
N GLN A 35 -19.54 8.80 -3.19
CA GLN A 35 -20.14 7.48 -2.96
C GLN A 35 -19.17 6.53 -2.28
N LEU A 36 -17.88 6.55 -2.63
CA LEU A 36 -16.87 5.77 -1.93
C LEU A 36 -16.76 6.21 -0.47
N ARG A 37 -16.65 7.53 -0.20
CA ARG A 37 -16.58 8.09 1.16
C ARG A 37 -17.75 7.62 2.01
N GLU A 38 -18.97 7.61 1.46
CA GLU A 38 -20.15 7.06 2.15
C GLU A 38 -20.04 5.55 2.45
N LYS A 39 -19.40 4.75 1.58
CA LYS A 39 -19.15 3.32 1.84
C LYS A 39 -18.12 3.08 2.96
N ILE A 40 -17.29 4.05 3.30
CA ILE A 40 -16.20 3.87 4.30
C ILE A 40 -16.26 4.87 5.47
N LYS A 41 -17.32 5.67 5.59
CA LYS A 41 -17.42 6.78 6.57
C LYS A 41 -17.27 6.40 8.04
N ASN A 42 -17.52 5.14 8.41
CA ASN A 42 -17.37 4.69 9.80
C ASN A 42 -16.96 3.23 9.89
N ASN A 43 -16.58 2.79 11.10
CA ASN A 43 -16.06 1.45 11.36
C ASN A 43 -17.02 0.32 10.95
N LYS A 44 -18.34 0.50 11.10
CA LYS A 44 -19.33 -0.51 10.68
C LYS A 44 -19.32 -0.68 9.16
N LEU A 45 -19.28 0.44 8.43
CA LEU A 45 -19.28 0.43 6.97
C LEU A 45 -17.93 -0.02 6.41
N LYS A 46 -16.80 0.39 7.02
CA LYS A 46 -15.47 -0.15 6.71
C LYS A 46 -15.45 -1.68 6.84
N LYS A 47 -15.95 -2.25 7.93
CA LYS A 47 -16.04 -3.72 8.13
C LYS A 47 -16.94 -4.42 7.09
N LYS A 48 -17.99 -3.76 6.59
CA LYS A 48 -18.91 -4.32 5.59
C LYS A 48 -18.36 -4.26 4.16
N ASN A 49 -17.70 -3.16 3.82
CA ASN A 49 -17.37 -2.80 2.45
C ASN A 49 -15.88 -3.03 2.11
N ILE A 50 -14.97 -2.89 3.08
CA ILE A 50 -13.55 -3.19 2.86
C ILE A 50 -13.34 -4.69 3.02
N ILE A 51 -12.95 -5.37 1.93
CA ILE A 51 -12.76 -6.83 1.92
C ILE A 51 -11.35 -7.25 2.30
N GLY A 52 -10.34 -6.39 2.11
CA GLY A 52 -8.96 -6.65 2.50
C GLY A 52 -8.12 -5.38 2.45
N THR A 53 -6.87 -5.51 2.91
CA THR A 53 -5.86 -4.45 2.87
C THR A 53 -4.63 -4.96 2.11
N ILE A 54 -4.05 -4.13 1.24
CA ILE A 54 -2.75 -4.38 0.59
C ILE A 54 -1.76 -3.36 1.11
N PHE A 55 -0.59 -3.82 1.56
CA PHE A 55 0.55 -2.97 1.87
C PHE A 55 1.50 -2.93 0.69
N ILE A 56 1.83 -1.73 0.23
CA ILE A 56 2.88 -1.47 -0.77
C ILE A 56 3.96 -0.59 -0.15
N TYR A 57 5.09 -0.45 -0.84
CA TYR A 57 6.22 0.31 -0.31
C TYR A 57 5.91 1.81 -0.25
N ASN A 58 5.62 2.40 -1.40
CA ASN A 58 5.21 3.79 -1.53
C ASN A 58 4.28 3.98 -2.73
N PRO A 59 3.48 5.05 -2.73
CA PRO A 59 2.67 5.41 -3.86
C PRO A 59 3.53 6.08 -4.95
N VAL A 60 3.19 5.81 -6.21
CA VAL A 60 3.66 6.60 -7.36
C VAL A 60 2.46 6.79 -8.26
N VAL A 61 1.61 7.75 -7.92
CA VAL A 61 0.27 7.92 -8.50
C VAL A 61 -0.03 9.37 -8.77
N THR A 62 -1.06 9.60 -9.59
CA THR A 62 -1.50 10.94 -9.98
C THR A 62 -3.02 10.99 -9.95
N PRO A 63 -3.65 12.10 -9.50
CA PRO A 63 -5.09 12.27 -9.67
C PRO A 63 -5.51 12.18 -11.14
N LEU A 64 -6.74 11.74 -11.38
CA LEU A 64 -7.32 11.71 -12.71
C LEU A 64 -7.41 13.14 -13.28
N GLY A 65 -6.99 13.34 -14.54
CA GLY A 65 -6.95 14.66 -15.18
C GLY A 65 -5.61 15.40 -15.08
N PHE A 66 -4.68 14.96 -14.24
CA PHE A 66 -3.37 15.58 -14.06
C PHE A 66 -2.27 14.80 -14.79
N ASP A 67 -1.12 15.40 -15.11
CA ASP A 67 0.03 14.79 -15.77
C ASP A 67 0.92 14.04 -14.77
N SER A 68 1.22 12.78 -15.08
CA SER A 68 2.05 11.88 -14.25
C SER A 68 3.56 12.11 -14.41
N ASN A 69 3.95 13.00 -15.33
CA ASN A 69 5.33 13.37 -15.58
C ASN A 69 5.72 14.71 -14.94
N LYS A 70 4.76 15.43 -14.33
CA LYS A 70 4.99 16.70 -13.63
C LYS A 70 4.70 16.54 -12.14
N PHE A 71 5.32 17.37 -11.31
CA PHE A 71 4.98 17.41 -9.90
C PHE A 71 3.54 17.90 -9.73
N LEU A 72 2.82 17.34 -8.76
CA LEU A 72 1.42 17.71 -8.55
C LEU A 72 1.27 19.17 -8.10
N LEU A 73 2.23 19.66 -7.31
CA LEU A 73 2.28 21.05 -6.85
C LEU A 73 2.42 22.06 -8.00
N ASP A 74 2.97 21.63 -9.15
CA ASP A 74 3.14 22.47 -10.34
C ASP A 74 1.90 22.48 -11.26
N GLN A 75 0.81 21.82 -10.86
CA GLN A 75 -0.34 21.56 -11.72
C GLN A 75 -1.66 22.17 -11.22
N GLU A 76 -1.60 23.19 -10.35
CA GLU A 76 -2.80 23.88 -9.82
C GLU A 76 -3.80 22.91 -9.17
N PHE A 77 -3.31 21.84 -8.54
CA PHE A 77 -4.16 20.90 -7.81
C PHE A 77 -4.59 21.53 -6.47
N GLU A 78 -5.90 21.68 -6.26
CA GLU A 78 -6.47 22.33 -5.07
C GLU A 78 -7.18 21.36 -4.11
N ASP A 79 -7.49 20.14 -4.54
CA ASP A 79 -8.28 19.16 -3.78
C ASP A 79 -7.46 18.38 -2.72
N PHE A 80 -6.45 19.03 -2.11
CA PHE A 80 -5.72 18.44 -0.97
C PHE A 80 -6.66 18.24 0.23
N GLY A 81 -6.50 17.12 0.94
CA GLY A 81 -7.38 16.68 2.02
C GLY A 81 -8.70 16.06 1.54
N GLU A 82 -9.03 16.19 0.25
CA GLU A 82 -10.22 15.58 -0.34
C GLU A 82 -9.93 14.24 -1.02
N LEU A 83 -10.96 13.39 -1.01
CA LEU A 83 -10.88 12.10 -1.68
C LEU A 83 -11.14 12.32 -3.16
N VAL A 84 -10.16 11.98 -4.00
CA VAL A 84 -10.21 12.12 -5.45
C VAL A 84 -10.05 10.77 -6.15
N GLU A 85 -10.41 10.70 -7.43
CA GLU A 85 -10.10 9.56 -8.27
C GLU A 85 -8.66 9.64 -8.79
N LEU A 86 -7.99 8.51 -8.84
CA LEU A 86 -6.58 8.35 -9.19
C LEU A 86 -6.46 7.59 -10.51
N LYS A 87 -5.39 7.87 -11.25
CA LYS A 87 -5.01 7.03 -12.38
C LYS A 87 -4.67 5.62 -11.92
N ILE A 88 -5.16 4.62 -12.66
CA ILE A 88 -4.85 3.22 -12.41
C ILE A 88 -3.49 2.92 -13.04
N GLU A 89 -2.46 2.87 -12.20
CA GLU A 89 -1.12 2.49 -12.62
C GLU A 89 -1.00 0.98 -12.90
N THR A 90 0.06 0.60 -13.61
CA THR A 90 0.29 -0.79 -14.05
C THR A 90 0.30 -1.77 -12.86
N TYR A 91 0.84 -1.37 -11.71
CA TYR A 91 0.94 -2.25 -10.55
C TYR A 91 -0.42 -2.51 -9.87
N VAL A 92 -1.30 -1.51 -9.84
CA VAL A 92 -2.68 -1.67 -9.34
C VAL A 92 -3.49 -2.60 -10.26
N THR A 93 -3.23 -2.50 -11.57
CA THR A 93 -3.85 -3.37 -12.58
C THR A 93 -3.53 -4.86 -12.35
N ILE A 94 -2.39 -5.19 -11.74
CA ILE A 94 -2.07 -6.59 -11.38
C ILE A 94 -3.07 -7.09 -10.34
N PHE A 95 -3.33 -6.34 -9.28
CA PHE A 95 -4.32 -6.73 -8.27
C PHE A 95 -5.75 -6.74 -8.83
N LYS A 96 -6.09 -5.83 -9.76
CA LYS A 96 -7.34 -5.91 -10.53
C LYS A 96 -7.53 -7.27 -11.19
N ASN A 97 -6.49 -7.70 -11.90
CA ASN A 97 -6.53 -8.92 -12.69
C ASN A 97 -6.40 -10.17 -11.82
N ALA A 98 -5.86 -10.05 -10.60
CA ALA A 98 -5.82 -11.13 -9.63
C ALA A 98 -7.19 -11.38 -8.98
N MET A 99 -7.91 -10.30 -8.63
CA MET A 99 -9.19 -10.34 -7.91
C MET A 99 -10.37 -10.59 -8.87
N LYS A 100 -10.40 -11.78 -9.49
CA LYS A 100 -11.44 -12.14 -10.46
C LYS A 100 -12.72 -12.69 -9.83
N GLN A 101 -12.64 -13.25 -8.62
CA GLN A 101 -13.75 -13.94 -7.97
C GLN A 101 -14.89 -12.97 -7.59
N ASP A 102 -16.12 -13.49 -7.56
CA ASP A 102 -17.33 -12.69 -7.33
C ASP A 102 -17.37 -12.06 -5.94
N GLU A 103 -16.70 -12.66 -4.95
CA GLU A 103 -16.58 -12.14 -3.58
C GLU A 103 -16.00 -10.73 -3.53
N TYR A 104 -15.16 -10.36 -4.50
CA TYR A 104 -14.53 -9.05 -4.58
C TYR A 104 -15.45 -8.00 -5.21
N ARG A 105 -16.42 -8.38 -6.03
CA ARG A 105 -17.26 -7.44 -6.79
C ARG A 105 -18.10 -6.56 -5.86
N GLY A 106 -18.16 -5.26 -6.15
CA GLY A 106 -18.78 -4.22 -5.32
C GLY A 106 -18.06 -3.92 -4.00
N LYS A 107 -16.90 -4.52 -3.74
CA LYS A 107 -16.10 -4.31 -2.53
C LYS A 107 -14.96 -3.33 -2.74
N VAL A 108 -14.43 -2.88 -1.61
CA VAL A 108 -13.28 -1.98 -1.53
C VAL A 108 -12.08 -2.76 -0.99
N VAL A 109 -10.92 -2.55 -1.58
CA VAL A 109 -9.63 -2.97 -0.99
C VAL A 109 -8.90 -1.72 -0.54
N GLN A 110 -8.48 -1.69 0.71
CA GLN A 110 -7.67 -0.60 1.23
C GLN A 110 -6.23 -0.78 0.75
N ILE A 111 -5.61 0.27 0.23
CA ILE A 111 -4.18 0.30 -0.06
C ILE A 111 -3.50 1.14 1.02
N ARG A 112 -2.45 0.59 1.63
CA ARG A 112 -1.61 1.26 2.63
C ARG A 112 -0.18 1.30 2.11
N ASN A 113 0.49 2.41 2.32
CA ASN A 113 1.88 2.57 1.95
C ASN A 113 2.74 2.45 3.22
N LEU A 114 3.91 1.83 3.10
CA LEU A 114 4.89 1.85 4.19
C LEU A 114 5.35 3.29 4.45
N PHE A 115 5.52 4.05 3.37
CA PHE A 115 5.81 5.48 3.34
C PHE A 115 4.80 6.19 2.44
N ASN A 116 4.12 7.22 2.95
CA ASN A 116 3.07 7.90 2.18
C ASN A 116 3.60 8.88 1.13
N LEU A 117 4.90 9.18 1.14
CA LEU A 117 5.53 10.09 0.16
C LEU A 117 5.28 9.63 -1.29
N ASN A 118 4.59 10.46 -2.06
CA ASN A 118 4.25 10.22 -3.45
C ASN A 118 5.35 10.72 -4.39
N GLU A 119 6.49 10.04 -4.33
CA GLU A 119 7.66 10.38 -5.14
C GLU A 119 8.26 9.12 -5.80
N LYS A 120 8.89 9.32 -6.96
CA LYS A 120 9.67 8.27 -7.62
C LYS A 120 11.02 8.12 -6.91
N ASN A 121 11.58 6.91 -6.93
CA ASN A 121 12.94 6.64 -6.47
C ASN A 121 13.21 6.95 -4.98
N ILE A 122 12.21 6.77 -4.11
CA ILE A 122 12.40 6.93 -2.66
C ILE A 122 13.41 5.95 -2.03
N ASP A 123 13.83 4.94 -2.80
CA ASP A 123 14.91 4.00 -2.47
C ASP A 123 16.32 4.63 -2.54
N ALA A 124 16.44 5.92 -2.87
CA ALA A 124 17.71 6.61 -2.86
C ALA A 124 18.30 6.63 -1.43
N SER A 125 19.59 6.29 -1.30
CA SER A 125 20.24 6.14 0.02
C SER A 125 20.06 7.37 0.92
N SER A 126 20.09 8.58 0.37
CA SER A 126 19.87 9.81 1.14
C SER A 126 18.47 9.86 1.77
N LEU A 127 17.43 9.48 1.03
CA LEU A 127 16.05 9.51 1.51
C LEU A 127 15.78 8.37 2.50
N LEU A 128 16.32 7.18 2.23
CA LEU A 128 16.25 6.05 3.16
C LEU A 128 16.95 6.36 4.50
N MET A 129 18.08 7.05 4.47
CA MET A 129 18.75 7.53 5.71
C MET A 129 17.85 8.49 6.49
N LYS A 130 17.15 9.39 5.82
CA LYS A 130 16.18 10.31 6.46
C LYS A 130 15.02 9.53 7.07
N PHE A 131 14.40 8.62 6.32
CA PHE A 131 13.31 7.79 6.85
C PHE A 131 13.73 6.97 8.07
N ASN A 132 14.94 6.40 8.02
CA ASN A 132 15.47 5.62 9.12
C ASN A 132 15.73 6.48 10.37
N SER A 133 16.28 7.70 10.21
CA SER A 133 16.46 8.63 11.32
C SER A 133 15.13 9.15 11.88
N ASP A 134 14.12 9.33 11.04
CA ASP A 134 12.80 9.73 11.49
C ASP A 134 12.10 8.62 12.28
N LEU A 135 12.22 7.37 11.84
CA LEU A 135 11.68 6.21 12.55
C LEU A 135 12.39 5.94 13.89
N GLU A 136 13.69 6.24 13.99
CA GLU A 136 14.40 6.25 15.28
C GLU A 136 13.75 7.22 16.27
N LYS A 137 13.36 8.40 15.77
CA LYS A 137 12.76 9.48 16.57
C LYS A 137 11.26 9.33 16.75
N TYR A 138 10.59 8.47 15.99
CA TYR A 138 9.13 8.44 15.88
C TYR A 138 8.41 8.31 17.22
N TYR A 139 8.93 7.47 18.13
CA TYR A 139 8.37 7.28 19.48
C TYR A 139 8.99 8.20 20.54
N SER A 140 9.88 9.10 20.15
CA SER A 140 10.51 10.10 21.01
C SER A 140 9.77 11.44 20.93
N SER A 141 10.17 12.41 21.76
CA SER A 141 9.72 13.80 21.67
C SER A 141 10.51 14.65 20.66
N GLN A 142 11.44 14.08 19.89
CA GLN A 142 12.31 14.82 18.97
C GLN A 142 11.63 15.09 17.62
N ASN A 143 11.80 16.26 17.02
CA ASN A 143 11.21 16.53 15.70
C ASN A 143 11.77 15.58 14.62
N THR A 144 10.87 15.10 13.77
CA THR A 144 11.16 14.36 12.53
C THR A 144 11.25 15.34 11.36
N GLU A 145 11.94 14.94 10.29
CA GLU A 145 12.02 15.71 9.05
C GLU A 145 10.65 15.71 8.34
N PHE A 146 10.04 14.54 8.25
CA PHE A 146 8.67 14.38 7.76
C PHE A 146 7.66 14.51 8.90
N ASP A 147 6.45 14.96 8.59
CA ASP A 147 5.37 14.93 9.58
C ASP A 147 4.97 13.47 9.89
N ARG A 148 4.99 13.11 11.18
CA ARG A 148 4.79 11.73 11.64
C ARG A 148 3.43 11.18 11.28
N ASP A 149 2.40 12.01 11.40
CA ASP A 149 1.01 11.60 11.22
C ASP A 149 0.62 11.53 9.73
N ILE A 150 1.42 12.18 8.86
CA ILE A 150 1.25 12.17 7.41
C ILE A 150 2.10 11.10 6.75
N MET A 151 3.37 10.96 7.13
CA MET A 151 4.35 10.14 6.41
C MET A 151 4.26 8.65 6.76
N TYR A 152 4.07 8.33 8.04
CA TYR A 152 4.15 6.97 8.55
C TYR A 152 2.78 6.47 9.01
N LEU A 153 2.68 5.15 9.16
CA LEU A 153 1.55 4.51 9.81
C LEU A 153 1.84 4.40 11.30
N ASP A 154 0.81 4.51 12.13
CA ASP A 154 0.93 4.10 13.54
C ASP A 154 1.04 2.57 13.63
N ALA A 155 2.24 2.04 13.39
CA ALA A 155 2.49 0.61 13.33
C ALA A 155 2.10 -0.12 14.61
N GLN A 156 2.10 0.56 15.77
CA GLN A 156 1.75 -0.05 17.05
C GLN A 156 0.23 -0.28 17.18
N ASN A 157 -0.59 0.69 16.74
CA ASN A 157 -2.04 0.65 16.93
C ASN A 157 -2.82 0.36 15.63
N LEU A 158 -2.14 0.20 14.50
CA LEU A 158 -2.77 -0.07 13.21
C LEU A 158 -3.57 -1.39 13.24
N ILE A 159 -4.86 -1.29 12.95
CA ILE A 159 -5.74 -2.42 12.70
C ILE A 159 -6.12 -2.42 11.22
N PRO A 160 -5.52 -3.30 10.39
CA PRO A 160 -5.87 -3.39 8.97
C PRO A 160 -7.34 -3.74 8.78
N SER A 161 -7.96 -3.14 7.76
CA SER A 161 -9.36 -3.41 7.43
C SER A 161 -9.51 -4.67 6.57
N GLY A 162 -10.70 -5.28 6.65
CA GLY A 162 -11.05 -6.44 5.84
C GLY A 162 -10.59 -7.80 6.39
N LYS A 163 -10.89 -8.83 5.59
CA LYS A 163 -10.75 -10.26 5.89
C LYS A 163 -9.32 -10.78 5.68
N PHE A 164 -8.54 -10.11 4.84
CA PHE A 164 -7.15 -10.46 4.56
C PHE A 164 -6.22 -9.24 4.54
N VAL A 165 -4.93 -9.52 4.67
CA VAL A 165 -3.83 -8.56 4.47
C VAL A 165 -2.88 -9.15 3.44
N PHE A 166 -2.56 -8.39 2.40
CA PHE A 166 -1.57 -8.77 1.40
C PHE A 166 -0.35 -7.85 1.51
N PHE A 167 0.85 -8.40 1.65
CA PHE A 167 2.08 -7.60 1.67
C PHE A 167 2.80 -7.65 0.32
N ALA A 168 3.19 -6.48 -0.20
CA ALA A 168 3.82 -6.28 -1.50
C ALA A 168 4.77 -5.07 -1.51
N TRP A 169 5.55 -4.87 -0.44
CA TRP A 169 6.48 -3.74 -0.32
C TRP A 169 7.91 -4.03 -0.80
N GLY A 170 8.17 -5.24 -1.29
CA GLY A 170 9.44 -5.63 -1.89
C GLY A 170 10.45 -6.22 -0.92
N GLU A 171 11.71 -6.27 -1.39
CA GLU A 171 12.79 -7.01 -0.74
C GLU A 171 13.99 -6.12 -0.35
N LYS A 172 13.84 -4.79 -0.52
CA LYS A 172 14.95 -3.82 -0.38
C LYS A 172 15.23 -3.37 1.05
N ILE A 173 14.38 -3.72 2.01
CA ILE A 173 14.58 -3.34 3.41
C ILE A 173 15.77 -4.14 3.97
N SER A 174 16.86 -3.43 4.28
CA SER A 174 18.09 -4.00 4.83
C SER A 174 18.11 -3.79 6.35
N SER A 175 17.97 -4.87 7.12
CA SER A 175 18.05 -4.82 8.58
C SER A 175 19.41 -4.41 9.13
N LYS A 176 20.46 -4.40 8.30
CA LYS A 176 21.81 -3.95 8.69
C LYS A 176 22.04 -2.46 8.47
N GLU A 177 21.42 -1.91 7.43
CA GLU A 177 21.64 -0.51 7.00
C GLU A 177 20.51 0.40 7.50
N PHE A 178 19.27 -0.10 7.50
CA PHE A 178 18.07 0.65 7.86
C PHE A 178 17.30 -0.06 8.96
N VAL A 179 17.93 -0.17 10.14
CA VAL A 179 17.42 -0.91 11.31
C VAL A 179 16.02 -0.45 11.71
N TYR A 180 15.77 0.86 11.77
CA TYR A 180 14.49 1.39 12.22
C TYR A 180 13.40 1.24 11.16
N ILE A 181 13.75 1.21 9.86
CA ILE A 181 12.82 0.83 8.79
C ILE A 181 12.43 -0.65 8.92
N ASP A 182 13.39 -1.54 9.18
CA ASP A 182 13.13 -2.97 9.39
C ASP A 182 12.21 -3.18 10.60
N ASP A 183 12.54 -2.59 11.76
CA ASP A 183 11.74 -2.70 12.98
C ASP A 183 10.31 -2.20 12.77
N TYR A 184 10.15 -1.07 12.08
CA TYR A 184 8.85 -0.51 11.73
C TYR A 184 8.02 -1.45 10.84
N ALA A 185 8.59 -1.94 9.72
CA ALA A 185 7.90 -2.85 8.81
C ALA A 185 7.57 -4.20 9.50
N ARG A 186 8.50 -4.72 10.30
CA ARG A 186 8.35 -5.93 11.11
C ARG A 186 7.23 -5.77 12.14
N MET A 187 7.12 -4.61 12.79
CA MET A 187 6.04 -4.34 13.73
C MET A 187 4.67 -4.39 13.05
N ILE A 188 4.53 -3.80 11.86
CA ILE A 188 3.29 -3.87 11.07
C ILE A 188 2.94 -5.33 10.77
N PHE A 189 3.90 -6.11 10.27
CA PHE A 189 3.69 -7.52 9.95
C PHE A 189 3.28 -8.34 11.18
N ASN A 190 4.04 -8.22 12.27
CA ASN A 190 3.80 -8.94 13.52
C ASN A 190 2.44 -8.58 14.13
N ASN A 191 2.03 -7.31 14.05
CA ASN A 191 0.73 -6.89 14.55
C ASN A 191 -0.42 -7.48 13.70
N CYS A 192 -0.25 -7.60 12.39
CA CYS A 192 -1.20 -8.33 11.54
C CYS A 192 -1.31 -9.81 11.94
N GLU A 193 -0.18 -10.48 12.25
CA GLU A 193 -0.17 -11.87 12.71
C GLU A 193 -0.86 -12.00 14.08
N LYS A 194 -0.53 -11.14 15.05
CA LYS A 194 -1.15 -11.11 16.39
C LYS A 194 -2.65 -10.90 16.34
N LEU A 195 -3.13 -10.06 15.41
CA LEU A 195 -4.55 -9.81 15.19
C LEU A 195 -5.27 -10.98 14.49
N GLY A 196 -4.57 -12.06 14.13
CA GLY A 196 -5.13 -13.23 13.46
C GLY A 196 -5.60 -12.96 12.04
N LYS A 197 -5.05 -11.94 11.37
CA LYS A 197 -5.40 -11.63 9.98
C LYS A 197 -4.95 -12.75 9.06
N LYS A 198 -5.71 -13.00 8.00
CA LYS A 198 -5.29 -13.91 6.92
C LYS A 198 -4.26 -13.19 6.05
N ILE A 199 -2.99 -13.49 6.30
CA ILE A 199 -1.86 -12.85 5.63
C ILE A 199 -1.51 -13.63 4.35
N ALA A 200 -1.31 -12.89 3.27
CA ALA A 200 -0.78 -13.38 2.01
C ALA A 200 0.36 -12.48 1.53
N PHE A 201 1.29 -13.06 0.78
CA PHE A 201 2.37 -12.36 0.10
C PHE A 201 2.99 -13.32 -0.91
N VAL A 202 3.84 -12.77 -1.78
CA VAL A 202 4.65 -13.56 -2.70
C VAL A 202 6.10 -13.56 -2.21
N TYR A 203 6.74 -14.72 -2.26
CA TYR A 203 8.14 -14.88 -1.87
C TYR A 203 8.92 -15.68 -2.90
N LYS A 204 10.23 -15.48 -2.92
CA LYS A 204 11.13 -16.19 -3.81
C LYS A 204 11.36 -17.62 -3.31
N GLU A 205 11.07 -18.63 -4.12
CA GLU A 205 11.09 -20.04 -3.67
C GLU A 205 12.45 -20.44 -3.06
N GLU A 206 13.55 -20.03 -3.68
CA GLU A 206 14.92 -20.37 -3.25
C GLU A 206 15.30 -19.74 -1.91
N LYS A 207 14.56 -18.71 -1.45
CA LYS A 207 14.79 -18.08 -0.14
C LYS A 207 14.05 -18.81 0.98
N SER A 208 13.06 -19.67 0.69
CA SER A 208 12.11 -20.25 1.64
C SER A 208 11.12 -19.25 2.26
N LEU A 209 10.00 -19.77 2.76
CA LEU A 209 8.94 -18.99 3.38
C LEU A 209 9.38 -18.37 4.72
N GLU A 210 10.06 -19.14 5.56
CA GLU A 210 10.51 -18.69 6.89
C GLU A 210 11.46 -17.51 6.77
N PHE A 211 12.44 -17.61 5.88
CA PHE A 211 13.38 -16.53 5.60
C PHE A 211 12.69 -15.27 5.07
N ALA A 212 11.68 -15.41 4.20
CA ALA A 212 10.94 -14.28 3.68
C ALA A 212 10.18 -13.54 4.79
N LYS A 213 9.64 -14.26 5.79
CA LYS A 213 9.05 -13.67 6.99
C LYS A 213 10.12 -13.04 7.89
N ASP A 214 11.21 -13.75 8.15
CA ASP A 214 12.28 -13.28 9.04
C ASP A 214 12.92 -12.00 8.52
N LEU A 215 13.09 -11.87 7.21
CA LEU A 215 13.64 -10.67 6.57
C LEU A 215 12.58 -9.69 6.06
N ILE A 216 11.28 -9.99 6.25
CA ILE A 216 10.20 -9.09 5.85
C ILE A 216 10.23 -8.79 4.34
N GLN A 217 10.64 -9.78 3.54
CA GLN A 217 10.84 -9.68 2.09
C GLN A 217 9.61 -10.20 1.35
N PHE A 218 8.78 -9.26 0.86
CA PHE A 218 7.51 -9.57 0.21
C PHE A 218 7.51 -9.04 -1.22
N ALA A 219 7.72 -9.93 -2.19
CA ALA A 219 8.02 -9.57 -3.55
C ALA A 219 6.92 -8.71 -4.20
N THR A 220 7.36 -7.74 -5.01
CA THR A 220 6.50 -6.83 -5.72
C THR A 220 6.95 -6.67 -7.17
N PRO A 221 6.02 -6.67 -8.14
CA PRO A 221 6.36 -6.50 -9.56
C PRO A 221 6.89 -5.10 -9.87
N MET A 222 6.77 -4.14 -8.93
CA MET A 222 7.26 -2.77 -9.08
C MET A 222 8.78 -2.65 -8.95
N GLN A 223 9.37 -3.38 -8.00
CA GLN A 223 10.81 -3.24 -7.68
C GLN A 223 11.66 -4.27 -8.41
N ASN A 224 11.09 -5.40 -8.83
CA ASN A 224 11.84 -6.51 -9.41
C ASN A 224 11.50 -6.72 -10.89
N ILE A 225 12.04 -5.84 -11.74
CA ILE A 225 11.78 -5.83 -13.20
C ILE A 225 12.16 -7.18 -13.84
N LYS A 226 13.24 -7.80 -13.37
CA LYS A 226 13.74 -9.08 -13.89
C LYS A 226 12.71 -10.21 -13.72
N TYR A 227 12.10 -10.32 -12.53
CA TYR A 227 11.14 -11.38 -12.21
C TYR A 227 9.69 -10.90 -12.23
N LYS A 228 9.40 -9.79 -12.94
CA LYS A 228 8.09 -9.15 -12.94
C LYS A 228 6.98 -10.13 -13.36
N GLN A 229 7.24 -10.99 -14.33
CA GLN A 229 6.23 -11.92 -14.87
C GLN A 229 5.93 -13.05 -13.88
N GLU A 230 6.96 -13.61 -13.27
CA GLU A 230 6.90 -14.68 -12.28
C GLU A 230 6.18 -14.20 -11.02
N ILE A 231 6.55 -13.03 -10.50
CA ILE A 231 5.87 -12.39 -9.37
C ILE A 231 4.39 -12.14 -9.71
N THR A 232 4.09 -11.65 -10.92
CA THR A 232 2.70 -11.42 -11.34
C THR A 232 1.89 -12.72 -11.36
N LYS A 233 2.46 -13.82 -11.89
CA LYS A 233 1.81 -15.13 -11.89
C LYS A 233 1.58 -15.65 -10.47
N ALA A 234 2.55 -15.49 -9.58
CA ALA A 234 2.42 -15.88 -8.18
C ALA A 234 1.37 -15.04 -7.44
N ILE A 235 1.27 -13.74 -7.73
CA ILE A 235 0.17 -12.90 -7.22
C ILE A 235 -1.17 -13.46 -7.71
N PHE A 236 -1.32 -13.79 -9.00
CA PHE A 236 -2.57 -14.37 -9.50
C PHE A 236 -2.91 -15.68 -8.78
N LYS A 237 -1.94 -16.58 -8.63
CA LYS A 237 -2.08 -17.84 -7.88
C LYS A 237 -2.50 -17.60 -6.43
N SER A 238 -1.92 -16.60 -5.77
CA SER A 238 -2.28 -16.21 -4.40
C SER A 238 -3.76 -15.86 -4.27
N PHE A 239 -4.34 -15.23 -5.29
CA PHE A 239 -5.74 -14.78 -5.34
C PHE A 239 -6.69 -15.78 -6.05
N GLU A 240 -6.26 -17.02 -6.34
CA GLU A 240 -7.16 -18.07 -6.86
C GLU A 240 -8.16 -18.56 -5.81
N GLU A 241 -7.87 -18.34 -4.53
CA GLU A 241 -8.75 -18.65 -3.40
C GLU A 241 -9.07 -17.39 -2.58
N PHE A 242 -10.19 -17.43 -1.85
CA PHE A 242 -10.59 -16.38 -0.93
C PHE A 242 -10.73 -16.90 0.50
N PRO A 243 -10.01 -16.35 1.51
CA PRO A 243 -8.97 -15.33 1.42
C PRO A 243 -7.71 -15.76 0.64
N PRO A 244 -6.91 -14.81 0.11
CA PRO A 244 -5.69 -15.15 -0.61
C PRO A 244 -4.68 -15.89 0.27
N LYS A 245 -3.83 -16.70 -0.36
CA LYS A 245 -2.80 -17.53 0.29
C LYS A 245 -1.40 -17.10 -0.12
N ILE A 246 -0.42 -17.39 0.72
CA ILE A 246 0.99 -17.17 0.39
C ILE A 246 1.36 -18.02 -0.85
N ALA A 247 2.12 -17.44 -1.78
CA ALA A 247 2.57 -18.13 -2.99
C ALA A 247 4.08 -17.89 -3.23
N SER A 248 4.75 -18.88 -3.82
CA SER A 248 6.13 -18.73 -4.30
C SER A 248 6.17 -18.31 -5.78
N PHE A 249 7.27 -17.68 -6.18
CA PHE A 249 7.67 -17.47 -7.58
C PHE A 249 9.11 -17.93 -7.82
#